data_AF-A0A6J7GK15-F1
#
_entry.id   AF-A0A6J7GK15-F1
#
_cell.length_a   1.000
_cell.length_b   1.000
_cell.length_c   1.000
_cell.angle_alpha   90.00
_cell.angle_beta   90.00
_cell.angle_gamma   90.00
#
_symmetry.space_group_name_H-M   'P 1'
#
loop_
_entity.id
_entity.type
_entity.pdbx_description
1 polymer ?
#
loop_
_entity_poly.entity_id
_entity_poly.type
_entity_poly.pdbx_seq_one_letter_code
_entity_poly.pdbx_strand_id
1 'polypeptide(L)'
;MRARGSRLGLLSDVVGDRLAGLREGALRQDDLDTLLVTERIFGDLGASVQASRFIALAARPDLREASDRVDAAEEALDDTVAVDDPRVAEVAAERHAFETALRTVIDSSGLAQADDGRFDAWDELHPPPADAGSACGSTSLAETVRMMPYDFSPARLRCMELALELDGSGTT
;
A
#
# COMPACT_ATOMS: atom_id res chain seq x y z
N MET A 1 -24.60 -3.80 -9.33
CA MET A 1 -24.73 -2.32 -9.17
C MET A 1 -24.06 -1.94 -7.86
N ARG A 2 -23.10 -1.00 -7.88
CA ARG A 2 -22.52 -0.43 -6.65
C ARG A 2 -23.63 0.33 -5.91
N ALA A 3 -23.81 0.09 -4.61
CA ALA A 3 -24.83 0.79 -3.84
C ALA A 3 -24.44 2.28 -3.73
N ARG A 4 -25.26 3.16 -4.31
CA ARG A 4 -25.04 4.62 -4.29
C ARG A 4 -25.02 5.08 -2.83
N GLY A 5 -23.89 5.62 -2.36
CA GLY A 5 -23.66 5.99 -0.96
C GLY A 5 -22.81 5.01 -0.13
N SER A 6 -22.42 3.86 -0.69
CA SER A 6 -21.39 2.98 -0.10
C SER A 6 -19.98 3.48 -0.44
N ARG A 7 -18.99 3.22 0.42
CA ARG A 7 -17.57 3.55 0.15
C ARG A 7 -17.06 3.00 -1.18
N LEU A 8 -17.47 1.77 -1.52
CA LEU A 8 -17.18 1.16 -2.81
C LEU A 8 -17.80 1.94 -3.98
N GLY A 9 -18.93 2.60 -3.77
CA GLY A 9 -19.57 3.48 -4.75
C GLY A 9 -18.97 4.88 -4.83
N LEU A 10 -17.98 5.22 -4.00
CA LEU A 10 -17.22 6.48 -4.06
C LEU A 10 -15.89 6.33 -4.84
N LEU A 11 -15.40 5.12 -5.03
CA LEU A 11 -14.21 4.82 -5.83
C LEU A 11 -14.50 5.01 -7.32
N SER A 12 -13.48 5.40 -8.08
CA SER A 12 -13.51 5.48 -9.55
C SER A 12 -13.95 4.16 -10.19
N ASP A 13 -14.45 4.21 -11.43
CA ASP A 13 -14.75 2.99 -12.19
C ASP A 13 -13.50 2.13 -12.40
N VAL A 14 -12.33 2.74 -12.55
CA VAL A 14 -11.03 2.06 -12.69
C VAL A 14 -10.76 1.14 -11.48
N VAL A 15 -10.90 1.67 -10.27
CA VAL A 15 -10.71 0.89 -9.03
C VAL A 15 -11.89 -0.05 -8.80
N GLY A 16 -13.13 0.42 -9.04
CA GLY A 16 -14.32 -0.37 -8.85
C GLY A 16 -14.39 -1.62 -9.74
N ASP A 17 -13.84 -1.56 -10.96
CA ASP A 17 -13.76 -2.68 -11.89
C ASP A 17 -12.70 -3.68 -11.43
N ARG A 18 -11.57 -3.21 -10.88
CA ARG A 18 -10.54 -4.07 -10.27
C ARG A 18 -11.10 -4.93 -9.13
N LEU A 19 -12.07 -4.39 -8.38
CA LEU A 19 -12.68 -5.05 -7.23
C LEU A 19 -13.93 -5.89 -7.58
N ALA A 20 -14.43 -5.82 -8.81
CA ALA A 20 -15.75 -6.36 -9.17
C ALA A 20 -15.89 -7.89 -9.00
N GLY A 21 -14.77 -8.63 -9.04
CA GLY A 21 -14.75 -10.08 -8.85
C GLY A 21 -14.78 -10.53 -7.38
N LEU A 22 -14.68 -9.61 -6.42
CA LEU A 22 -14.68 -9.94 -5.00
C LEU A 22 -16.10 -10.20 -4.49
N ARG A 23 -16.21 -11.16 -3.56
CA ARG A 23 -17.45 -11.37 -2.79
C ARG A 23 -17.80 -10.11 -1.99
N GLU A 24 -19.09 -9.84 -1.84
CA GLU A 24 -19.54 -8.75 -0.97
C GLU A 24 -19.03 -8.97 0.46
N GLY A 25 -18.48 -7.92 1.06
CA GLY A 25 -17.83 -7.98 2.39
C GLY A 25 -16.47 -8.67 2.41
N ALA A 26 -15.82 -8.91 1.27
CA ALA A 26 -14.43 -9.38 1.23
C ALA A 26 -13.44 -8.35 1.79
N LEU A 27 -13.69 -7.06 1.51
CA LEU A 27 -12.88 -5.95 1.95
C LEU A 27 -13.42 -5.35 3.24
N ARG A 28 -12.51 -4.95 4.13
CA ARG A 28 -12.85 -4.18 5.32
C ARG A 28 -13.18 -2.73 4.94
N GLN A 29 -13.83 -2.00 5.84
CA GLN A 29 -14.09 -0.57 5.61
C GLN A 29 -12.78 0.22 5.51
N ASP A 30 -11.79 -0.11 6.34
CA ASP A 30 -10.49 0.55 6.35
C ASP A 30 -9.68 0.27 5.06
N ASP A 31 -9.87 -0.90 4.44
CA ASP A 31 -9.29 -1.20 3.12
C ASP A 31 -9.86 -0.21 2.07
N LEU A 32 -11.18 0.02 2.09
CA LEU A 32 -11.86 0.94 1.17
C LEU A 32 -11.50 2.40 1.46
N ASP A 33 -11.38 2.79 2.72
CA ASP A 33 -10.96 4.15 3.12
C ASP A 33 -9.51 4.42 2.68
N THR A 34 -8.62 3.43 2.82
CA THR A 34 -7.26 3.52 2.30
C THR A 34 -7.26 3.74 0.79
N LEU A 35 -8.05 2.97 0.04
CA LEU A 35 -8.16 3.13 -1.41
C LEU A 35 -8.70 4.51 -1.82
N LEU A 36 -9.67 5.06 -1.09
CA LEU A 36 -10.19 6.41 -1.34
C LEU A 36 -9.11 7.48 -1.13
N VAL A 37 -8.32 7.36 -0.07
CA VAL A 37 -7.20 8.26 0.19
C VAL A 37 -6.12 8.10 -0.87
N THR A 38 -5.78 6.86 -1.25
CA THR A 38 -4.81 6.58 -2.30
C THR A 38 -5.26 7.15 -3.65
N GLU A 39 -6.54 7.05 -4.02
CA GLU A 39 -7.07 7.60 -5.27
C GLU A 39 -6.95 9.12 -5.28
N ARG A 40 -7.17 9.75 -4.12
CA ARG A 40 -7.05 11.21 -3.98
C ARG A 40 -5.62 11.71 -4.11
N ILE A 41 -4.63 10.95 -3.64
CA ILE A 41 -3.22 11.35 -3.58
C ILE A 41 -2.46 10.91 -4.84
N PHE A 42 -2.68 9.68 -5.30
CA PHE A 42 -1.91 9.02 -6.36
C PHE A 42 -2.73 8.74 -7.63
N GLY A 43 -4.01 9.13 -7.65
CA GLY A 43 -4.92 8.91 -8.78
C GLY A 43 -5.47 7.49 -8.89
N ASP A 44 -6.40 7.33 -9.82
CA ASP A 44 -7.19 6.11 -10.06
C ASP A 44 -6.31 4.88 -10.33
N LEU A 45 -5.26 5.03 -11.14
CA LEU A 45 -4.32 3.94 -11.43
C LEU A 45 -3.54 3.52 -10.19
N GLY A 46 -3.03 4.48 -9.41
CA GLY A 46 -2.30 4.22 -8.18
C GLY A 46 -3.15 3.48 -7.15
N ALA A 47 -4.40 3.94 -6.93
CA ALA A 47 -5.36 3.24 -6.09
C ALA A 47 -5.70 1.85 -6.60
N SER A 48 -5.82 1.70 -7.92
CA SER A 48 -6.13 0.41 -8.49
C SER A 48 -5.01 -0.61 -8.34
N VAL A 49 -3.75 -0.18 -8.39
CA VAL A 49 -2.59 -1.05 -8.12
C VAL A 49 -2.50 -1.35 -6.62
N GLN A 50 -2.75 -0.35 -5.76
CA GLN A 50 -2.83 -0.53 -4.31
C GLN A 50 -3.89 -1.55 -3.91
N ALA A 51 -4.98 -1.68 -4.69
CA ALA A 51 -6.02 -2.68 -4.45
C ALA A 51 -5.50 -4.13 -4.46
N SER A 52 -4.39 -4.43 -5.13
CA SER A 52 -3.78 -5.77 -5.11
C SER A 52 -3.41 -6.23 -3.71
N ARG A 53 -2.92 -5.34 -2.85
CA ARG A 53 -2.67 -5.65 -1.42
C ARG A 53 -3.94 -6.17 -0.75
N PHE A 54 -5.05 -5.44 -0.90
CA PHE A 54 -6.29 -5.79 -0.23
C PHE A 54 -6.98 -7.01 -0.84
N ILE A 55 -6.84 -7.24 -2.14
CA ILE A 55 -7.29 -8.47 -2.80
C ILE A 55 -6.51 -9.68 -2.23
N ALA A 56 -5.18 -9.58 -2.13
CA ALA A 56 -4.35 -10.64 -1.56
C ALA A 56 -4.73 -10.94 -0.11
N LEU A 57 -4.88 -9.90 0.73
CA LEU A 57 -5.28 -10.06 2.12
C LEU A 57 -6.71 -10.57 2.30
N ALA A 58 -7.63 -10.24 1.39
CA ALA A 58 -8.99 -10.81 1.41
C ALA A 58 -9.02 -12.29 1.03
N ALA A 59 -8.07 -12.75 0.21
CA ALA A 59 -7.92 -14.16 -0.16
C ALA A 59 -7.21 -15.01 0.90
N ARG A 60 -6.48 -14.40 1.84
CA ARG A 60 -5.58 -15.06 2.79
C ARG A 60 -5.82 -14.59 4.24
N PRO A 61 -6.72 -15.27 5.00
CA PRO A 61 -7.01 -14.89 6.39
C PRO A 61 -5.79 -14.92 7.31
N ASP A 62 -4.89 -15.87 7.09
CA ASP A 62 -3.61 -16.00 7.79
C ASP A 62 -2.72 -14.77 7.59
N LEU A 63 -2.63 -14.29 6.35
CA LEU A 63 -1.89 -13.08 6.02
C LEU A 63 -2.57 -11.82 6.58
N ARG A 64 -3.91 -11.81 6.60
CA ARG A 64 -4.68 -10.72 7.22
C ARG A 64 -4.41 -10.63 8.71
N GLU A 65 -4.44 -11.75 9.43
CA GLU A 65 -4.09 -11.79 10.86
C GLU A 65 -2.65 -11.34 11.11
N ALA A 66 -1.72 -11.70 10.22
CA ALA A 66 -0.34 -11.23 10.30
C ALA A 66 -0.25 -9.70 10.12
N SER A 67 -0.99 -9.13 9.15
CA SER A 67 -1.08 -7.66 8.97
C SER A 67 -1.56 -7.00 10.26
N ASP A 68 -2.67 -7.49 10.82
CA ASP A 68 -3.28 -6.93 12.03
C ASP A 68 -2.30 -6.98 13.24
N ARG A 69 -1.51 -8.05 13.37
CA ARG A 69 -0.50 -8.16 14.42
C ARG A 69 0.64 -7.17 14.22
N VAL A 70 1.17 -7.04 12.99
CA VAL A 70 2.26 -6.10 12.71
C VAL A 70 1.79 -4.66 12.91
N ASP A 71 0.59 -4.32 12.45
CA ASP A 71 0.02 -2.97 12.61
C ASP A 71 -0.14 -2.61 14.11
N ALA A 72 -0.60 -3.56 14.92
CA ALA A 72 -0.70 -3.37 16.38
C ALA A 72 0.67 -3.27 17.07
N ALA A 73 1.67 -4.03 16.60
CA ALA A 73 3.03 -3.97 17.13
C ALA A 73 3.70 -2.63 16.81
N GLU A 74 3.48 -2.08 15.61
CA GLU A 74 3.94 -0.74 15.25
C GLU A 74 3.23 0.37 16.02
N GLU A 75 1.92 0.23 16.26
CA GLU A 75 1.16 1.18 17.08
C GLU A 75 1.63 1.20 18.54
N ALA A 76 2.08 0.05 19.07
CA ALA A 76 2.63 -0.05 20.42
C ALA A 76 4.01 0.60 20.58
N LEU A 77 4.69 0.95 19.48
CA LEU A 77 5.88 1.80 19.51
C LEU A 77 5.45 3.27 19.68
N ASP A 78 4.88 3.62 20.83
CA ASP A 78 4.42 4.98 21.13
C ASP A 78 5.57 5.93 21.53
N ASP A 79 5.25 7.17 21.87
CA ASP A 79 6.23 8.21 22.26
C ASP A 79 7.04 7.88 23.53
N THR A 80 6.67 6.83 24.27
CA THR A 80 7.41 6.38 25.44
C THR A 80 8.54 5.40 25.10
N VAL A 81 8.53 4.84 23.88
CA VAL A 81 9.54 3.90 23.41
C VAL A 81 10.75 4.65 22.84
N ALA A 82 11.95 4.30 23.32
CA ALA A 82 13.17 4.87 22.79
C ALA A 82 13.46 4.35 21.37
N VAL A 83 14.02 5.21 20.52
CA VAL A 83 14.39 4.87 19.13
C VAL A 83 15.33 3.65 19.04
N ASP A 84 16.23 3.52 20.02
CA ASP A 84 17.22 2.42 20.08
C ASP A 84 16.73 1.23 20.93
N ASP A 85 15.45 1.19 21.32
CA ASP A 85 14.86 0.06 22.03
C ASP A 85 14.89 -1.18 21.12
N PRO A 86 15.34 -2.36 21.62
CA PRO A 86 15.42 -3.57 20.80
C PRO A 86 14.09 -3.95 20.13
N ARG A 87 12.94 -3.60 20.75
CA ARG A 87 11.61 -3.84 20.17
C ARG A 87 11.44 -3.15 18.82
N VAL A 88 12.07 -2.00 18.59
CA VAL A 88 12.00 -1.28 17.31
C VAL A 88 12.57 -2.15 16.17
N ALA A 89 13.71 -2.81 16.41
CA ALA A 89 14.32 -3.71 15.43
C ALA A 89 13.52 -5.01 15.23
N GLU A 90 12.93 -5.54 16.31
CA GLU A 90 12.07 -6.73 16.25
C GLU A 90 10.82 -6.47 15.40
N VAL A 91 10.10 -5.38 15.67
CA VAL A 91 8.88 -5.01 14.91
C VAL A 91 9.24 -4.69 13.45
N ALA A 92 10.39 -4.07 13.18
CA ALA A 92 10.85 -3.83 11.82
C ALA A 92 11.08 -5.13 11.05
N ALA A 93 11.67 -6.15 11.69
CA ALA A 93 11.86 -7.46 11.09
C ALA A 93 10.52 -8.17 10.84
N GLU A 94 9.55 -8.05 11.75
CA GLU A 94 8.20 -8.57 11.55
C GLU A 94 7.49 -7.90 10.37
N ARG A 95 7.57 -6.57 10.26
CA ARG A 95 7.04 -5.81 9.11
C ARG A 95 7.66 -6.28 7.81
N HIS A 96 8.99 -6.37 7.75
CA HIS A 96 9.70 -6.85 6.56
C HIS A 96 9.28 -8.28 6.17
N ALA A 97 9.19 -9.20 7.15
CA ALA A 97 8.75 -10.57 6.90
C ALA A 97 7.31 -10.62 6.36
N PHE A 98 6.40 -9.80 6.91
CA PHE A 98 5.04 -9.67 6.41
C PHE A 98 4.99 -9.12 4.98
N GLU A 99 5.70 -8.04 4.67
CA GLU A 99 5.71 -7.46 3.32
C GLU A 99 6.31 -8.43 2.29
N THR A 100 7.34 -9.21 2.67
CA THR A 100 7.90 -10.28 1.84
C THR A 100 6.87 -11.38 1.55
N ALA A 101 6.12 -11.81 2.58
CA ALA A 101 5.07 -12.81 2.42
C ALA A 101 3.92 -12.30 1.55
N LEU A 102 3.52 -11.04 1.75
CA LEU A 102 2.50 -10.38 0.93
C LEU A 102 2.95 -10.28 -0.53
N ARG A 103 4.18 -9.83 -0.80
CA ARG A 103 4.76 -9.79 -2.15
C ARG A 103 4.69 -11.15 -2.82
N THR A 104 5.10 -12.21 -2.12
CA THR A 104 5.04 -13.59 -2.62
C THR A 104 3.62 -14.00 -3.01
N VAL A 105 2.61 -13.63 -2.20
CA VAL A 105 1.20 -13.90 -2.53
C VAL A 105 0.73 -13.09 -3.74
N ILE A 106 1.09 -11.80 -3.82
CA ILE A 106 0.75 -10.95 -4.97
C ILE A 106 1.34 -11.52 -6.27
N ASP A 107 2.59 -11.96 -6.24
CA ASP A 107 3.27 -12.50 -7.42
C ASP A 107 2.69 -13.87 -7.83
N SER A 108 2.50 -14.78 -6.87
CA SER A 108 2.00 -16.13 -7.15
C SER A 108 0.51 -16.19 -7.52
N SER A 109 -0.27 -15.17 -7.17
CA SER A 109 -1.70 -15.07 -7.50
C SER A 109 -1.99 -14.42 -8.85
N GLY A 110 -0.96 -13.97 -9.57
CA GLY A 110 -1.15 -13.25 -10.83
C GLY A 110 -1.45 -11.76 -10.67
N LEU A 111 -1.52 -11.24 -9.43
CA LEU A 111 -1.90 -9.86 -9.18
C LEU A 111 -0.85 -8.88 -9.69
N ALA A 112 0.44 -9.20 -9.55
CA ALA A 112 1.53 -8.40 -10.11
C ALA A 112 1.42 -8.26 -11.63
N GLN A 113 1.22 -9.37 -12.36
CA GLN A 113 1.07 -9.32 -13.81
C GLN A 113 -0.21 -8.60 -14.23
N ALA A 114 -1.27 -8.72 -13.42
CA ALA A 114 -2.49 -7.98 -13.65
C ALA A 114 -2.36 -6.49 -13.31
N ASP A 115 -1.38 -6.07 -12.51
CA ASP A 115 -1.05 -4.66 -12.30
C ASP A 115 -0.22 -4.13 -13.49
N ASP A 116 0.75 -4.90 -13.99
CA ASP A 116 1.52 -4.56 -15.19
C ASP A 116 0.59 -4.32 -16.39
N GLY A 117 -0.33 -5.25 -16.65
CA GLY A 117 -1.31 -5.09 -17.74
C GLY A 117 -2.24 -3.89 -17.58
N ARG A 118 -2.41 -3.36 -16.36
CA ARG A 118 -3.17 -2.13 -16.12
C ARG A 118 -2.34 -0.88 -16.39
N PHE A 119 -1.05 -0.90 -16.09
CA PHE A 119 -0.14 0.16 -16.54
C PHE A 119 -0.11 0.23 -18.07
N ASP A 120 0.05 -0.91 -18.75
CA ASP A 120 0.04 -0.98 -20.21
C ASP A 120 -1.26 -0.40 -20.81
N ALA A 121 -2.42 -0.86 -20.31
CA ALA A 121 -3.72 -0.36 -20.76
C ALA A 121 -3.93 1.12 -20.44
N TRP A 122 -3.39 1.61 -19.32
CA TRP A 122 -3.46 3.02 -18.96
C TRP A 122 -2.65 3.89 -19.92
N ASP A 123 -1.43 3.49 -20.24
CA ASP A 123 -0.54 4.21 -21.16
C ASP A 123 -1.10 4.25 -22.58
N GLU A 124 -1.74 3.17 -23.04
CA GLU A 124 -2.46 3.14 -24.33
C GLU A 124 -3.61 4.16 -24.37
N LEU A 125 -4.33 4.35 -23.25
CA LEU A 125 -5.45 5.30 -23.14
C LEU A 125 -4.98 6.74 -22.86
N HIS A 126 -3.79 6.92 -22.30
CA HIS A 126 -3.21 8.21 -21.90
C HIS A 126 -1.82 8.41 -22.50
N PRO A 127 -1.69 8.46 -23.84
CA PRO A 127 -0.39 8.60 -24.49
C PRO A 127 0.30 9.89 -24.02
N PRO A 128 1.63 9.86 -23.81
CA PRO A 128 2.36 11.03 -23.34
C PRO A 128 2.21 12.17 -24.35
N PRO A 129 2.07 13.43 -23.90
CA PRO A 129 1.99 14.56 -24.80
C PRO A 129 3.29 14.68 -25.61
N ALA A 130 3.17 15.01 -26.89
CA ALA A 130 4.28 15.03 -27.85
C ALA A 130 5.46 15.95 -27.47
N ASP A 131 5.24 16.91 -26.57
CA ASP A 131 6.23 17.89 -26.08
C ASP A 131 6.45 17.82 -24.55
N ALA A 132 6.43 16.61 -23.96
CA ALA A 132 6.79 16.44 -22.54
C ALA A 132 8.30 16.59 -22.33
N GLY A 133 8.81 17.83 -22.41
CA GLY A 133 10.12 18.17 -21.87
C GLY A 133 10.17 17.81 -20.38
N SER A 134 11.24 17.10 -19.99
CA SER A 134 11.55 16.63 -18.64
C SER A 134 10.95 17.54 -17.55
N ALA A 135 9.91 17.05 -16.87
CA ALA A 135 9.26 17.77 -15.79
C ALA A 135 10.33 18.17 -14.75
N CYS A 136 10.52 19.48 -14.64
CA CYS A 136 11.57 20.11 -13.85
C CYS A 136 11.19 20.09 -12.37
N GLY A 137 12.01 19.43 -11.54
CA GLY A 137 12.18 19.78 -10.12
C GLY A 137 10.98 19.55 -9.18
N SER A 138 10.21 18.48 -9.32
CA SER A 138 9.29 18.06 -8.25
C SER A 138 10.05 17.31 -7.16
N THR A 139 9.88 17.71 -5.90
CA THR A 139 10.14 16.87 -4.72
C THR A 139 9.64 15.45 -4.98
N SER A 140 10.46 14.44 -4.70
CA SER A 140 10.04 13.05 -4.96
C SER A 140 8.81 12.72 -4.10
N LEU A 141 7.93 11.86 -4.60
CA LEU A 141 6.75 11.39 -3.86
C LEU A 141 7.13 10.89 -2.45
N ALA A 142 8.25 10.16 -2.35
CA ALA A 142 8.80 9.66 -1.09
C ALA A 142 9.20 10.81 -0.14
N GLU A 143 9.78 11.87 -0.68
CA GLU A 143 10.16 13.06 0.09
C GLU A 143 8.92 13.85 0.52
N THR A 144 7.89 13.98 -0.33
CA THR A 144 6.61 14.60 0.06
C THR A 144 5.88 13.80 1.14
N VAL A 145 5.84 12.47 1.02
CA VAL A 145 5.30 11.55 2.03
C VAL A 145 6.03 11.78 3.36
N ARG A 146 7.37 11.80 3.37
CA ARG A 146 8.16 12.04 4.61
C ARG A 146 7.89 13.40 5.27
N MET A 147 7.46 14.42 4.51
CA MET A 147 7.17 15.76 5.01
C MET A 147 5.74 15.93 5.55
N MET A 148 4.88 14.92 5.40
CA MET A 148 3.54 14.95 5.97
C MET A 148 3.62 14.85 7.50
N PRO A 149 2.79 15.61 8.25
CA PRO A 149 2.77 15.57 9.71
C PRO A 149 2.09 14.28 10.18
N TYR A 150 2.77 13.15 10.03
CA TYR A 150 2.31 11.89 10.61
C TYR A 150 2.32 12.00 12.13
N ASP A 151 1.28 11.46 12.76
CA ASP A 151 1.20 11.31 14.21
C ASP A 151 1.97 10.05 14.67
N PHE A 152 3.09 9.77 14.00
CA PHE A 152 3.94 8.62 14.31
C PHE A 152 5.00 9.03 15.32
N SER A 153 5.18 8.19 16.34
CA SER A 153 6.27 8.37 17.29
C SER A 153 7.64 8.27 16.59
N PRO A 154 8.70 8.82 17.18
CA PRO A 154 10.06 8.62 16.70
C PRO A 154 10.46 7.14 16.57
N ALA A 155 10.01 6.29 17.51
CA ALA A 155 10.30 4.86 17.49
C ALA A 155 9.62 4.15 16.31
N ARG A 156 8.36 4.50 16.02
CA ARG A 156 7.62 3.95 14.88
C ARG A 156 8.24 4.39 13.55
N LEU A 157 8.65 5.66 13.43
CA LEU A 157 9.37 6.13 12.24
C LEU A 157 10.68 5.35 12.02
N ARG A 158 11.46 5.12 13.09
CA ARG A 158 12.68 4.32 12.97
C ARG A 158 12.41 2.86 12.59
N CYS A 159 11.35 2.27 13.13
CA CYS A 159 10.90 0.93 12.75
C CYS A 159 10.61 0.83 11.24
N MET A 160 9.90 1.81 10.68
CA MET A 160 9.61 1.85 9.24
C MET A 160 10.89 2.00 8.39
N GLU A 161 11.83 2.86 8.81
CA GLU A 161 13.12 3.00 8.13
C GLU A 161 13.93 1.69 8.14
N LEU A 162 14.00 1.02 9.29
CA LEU A 162 14.70 -0.27 9.43
C LEU A 162 14.09 -1.36 8.56
N ALA A 163 12.75 -1.43 8.47
CA ALA A 163 12.09 -2.40 7.60
C ALA A 163 12.48 -2.20 6.12
N LEU A 164 12.61 -0.95 5.67
CA LEU A 164 13.08 -0.62 4.32
C LEU A 164 14.58 -0.92 4.12
N GLU A 165 15.41 -0.70 5.14
CA GLU A 165 16.85 -1.03 5.10
C GLU A 165 17.06 -2.56 4.93
N LEU A 166 16.19 -3.38 5.53
CA LEU A 166 16.21 -4.84 5.38
C LEU A 166 15.90 -5.29 3.94
N ASP A 167 14.94 -4.66 3.27
CA ASP A 167 14.62 -4.93 1.86
C ASP A 167 15.84 -4.67 0.95
N GLY A 168 16.57 -3.56 1.18
CA GLY A 168 17.75 -3.19 0.39
C GLY A 168 18.99 -4.06 0.68
N SER A 169 19.10 -4.57 1.91
CA SER A 169 20.24 -5.39 2.36
C SER A 169 20.17 -6.84 1.90
N GLY A 170 19.01 -7.29 1.39
CA GLY A 170 18.80 -8.63 0.82
C GLY A 170 19.44 -8.88 -0.56
N THR A 171 20.15 -7.90 -1.12
CA THR A 171 20.76 -7.94 -2.46
C THR A 171 22.30 -8.14 -2.45
N THR A 172 22.81 -9.02 -1.59
CA THR A 172 24.24 -9.41 -1.59
C THR A 172 24.45 -10.91 -1.57
#